data_AF-A0A1V5R204-F1
#
_entry.id   AF-A0A1V5R204-F1
#
_cell.length_a   1.000
_cell.length_b   1.000
_cell.length_c   1.000
_cell.angle_alpha   90.00
_cell.angle_beta   90.00
_cell.angle_gamma   90.00
#
_symmetry.space_group_name_H-M   'P 1'
#
loop_
_entity.id
_entity.type
_entity.pdbx_description
1 polymer ?
#
loop_
_entity_poly.entity_id
_entity_poly.type
_entity_poly.pdbx_seq_one_letter_code
_entity_poly.pdbx_strand_id
1 'polypeptide(L)'
;MNNRLFYAIICCCTFFIGLFMVAYQQQWIIFQLPPSMHPSFLISKTATTKKNVVIFVYHQDRWCSEKKELLWPASKREQLEQLVYAWISLIDEELTDAKKITLQKVLIAPDEQSVYISFDRSPLNKEWSTFRKWYHLESLLKTIRENSVDVRSIFWLVQHQPLQDPHLDCSQSWPIDGFIKNIS
;
A
#
# COMPACT_ATOMS: atom_id res chain seq x y z
N MET A 1 23.88 37.35 -52.55
CA MET A 1 24.06 36.59 -51.29
C MET A 1 24.79 35.30 -51.63
N ASN A 2 25.93 35.03 -50.98
CA ASN A 2 26.89 34.02 -51.44
C ASN A 2 26.40 32.58 -51.20
N ASN A 3 26.18 31.82 -52.28
CA ASN A 3 25.78 30.40 -52.23
C ASN A 3 26.70 29.54 -51.36
N ARG A 4 27.99 29.90 -51.23
CA ARG A 4 28.95 29.22 -50.34
C ARG A 4 28.58 29.34 -48.86
N LEU A 5 28.05 30.49 -48.45
CA LEU A 5 27.61 30.73 -47.07
C LEU A 5 26.35 29.92 -46.75
N PHE A 6 25.47 29.75 -47.74
CA PHE A 6 24.28 28.90 -47.62
C PHE A 6 24.63 27.42 -47.41
N TYR A 7 25.55 26.87 -48.20
CA TYR A 7 26.00 25.48 -48.01
C TYR A 7 26.73 25.26 -46.67
N ALA A 8 27.52 26.24 -46.22
CA ALA A 8 28.17 26.17 -44.91
C ALA A 8 27.16 26.10 -43.75
N ILE A 9 26.06 26.86 -43.84
CA ILE A 9 24.99 26.83 -42.83
C ILE A 9 24.32 25.45 -42.81
N ILE A 10 23.98 24.88 -43.97
CA ILE A 10 23.33 23.57 -44.05
C ILE A 10 24.21 22.48 -43.43
N CYS A 11 25.50 22.42 -43.79
CA CYS A 11 26.42 21.44 -43.22
C CYS A 11 26.53 21.56 -41.69
N CYS A 12 26.59 22.79 -41.19
CA CYS A 12 26.65 23.08 -39.76
C CYS A 12 25.36 22.59 -39.05
N CYS A 13 24.19 22.90 -39.61
CA CYS A 13 22.91 22.44 -39.08
C CYS A 13 22.82 20.91 -39.05
N THR A 14 23.21 20.22 -40.13
CA THR A 14 23.18 18.75 -40.17
C THR A 14 24.12 18.11 -39.15
N PHE A 15 25.27 18.73 -38.89
CA PHE A 15 26.22 18.25 -37.87
C PHE A 15 25.61 18.36 -36.46
N PHE A 16 25.01 19.50 -36.11
CA PHE A 16 24.39 19.67 -34.80
C PHE A 16 23.16 18.77 -34.59
N ILE A 17 22.35 18.54 -35.63
CA ILE A 17 21.24 17.60 -35.57
C ILE A 17 21.74 16.17 -35.29
N GLY A 18 22.80 15.74 -35.98
CA GLY A 18 23.41 14.43 -35.75
C GLY A 18 23.97 14.28 -34.33
N LEU A 19 24.67 15.30 -33.82
CA LEU A 19 25.17 15.34 -32.44
C LEU A 19 24.04 15.19 -31.43
N PHE A 20 22.92 15.90 -31.64
CA PHE A 20 21.76 15.86 -30.76
C PHE A 20 21.10 14.48 -30.74
N MET A 21 21.02 13.82 -31.90
CA MET A 21 20.43 12.48 -32.01
C MET A 21 21.27 11.43 -31.24
N VAL A 22 22.59 11.51 -31.30
CA VAL A 22 23.49 10.63 -30.53
C VAL A 22 23.36 10.89 -29.02
N ALA A 23 23.31 12.15 -28.61
CA ALA A 23 23.15 12.52 -27.20
C ALA A 23 21.80 12.03 -26.63
N TYR A 24 20.74 12.05 -27.44
CA TYR A 24 19.44 11.50 -27.08
C TYR A 24 19.47 9.97 -26.92
N GLN A 25 20.10 9.26 -27.86
CA GLN A 25 20.22 7.80 -27.81
C GLN A 25 21.00 7.31 -26.58
N GLN A 26 22.05 8.05 -26.18
CA GLN A 26 22.89 7.73 -25.02
C GLN A 26 22.26 8.17 -23.67
N GLN A 27 21.03 8.69 -23.67
CA GLN A 27 20.33 9.19 -22.48
C GLN A 27 21.12 10.26 -21.71
N TRP A 28 22.03 11.00 -22.35
CA TRP A 28 22.77 12.09 -21.71
C TRP A 28 21.89 13.29 -21.38
N ILE A 29 20.74 13.40 -22.04
CA ILE A 29 19.77 14.48 -21.83
C ILE A 29 18.51 13.87 -21.21
N ILE A 30 18.37 14.01 -19.89
CA ILE A 30 17.13 13.68 -19.18
C ILE A 30 16.25 14.92 -19.19
N PHE A 31 15.25 14.96 -20.09
CA PHE A 31 14.21 15.97 -20.02
C PHE A 31 13.30 15.65 -18.82
N GLN A 32 13.56 16.30 -17.69
CA GLN A 32 12.59 16.40 -16.60
C GLN A 32 11.49 17.37 -17.04
N LEU A 33 10.56 16.87 -17.86
CA LEU A 33 9.32 17.59 -18.11
C LEU A 33 8.60 17.72 -16.76
N PRO A 34 8.30 18.95 -16.29
CA PRO A 34 7.39 19.09 -15.16
C PRO A 34 6.10 18.37 -15.57
N PRO A 35 5.53 17.50 -14.72
CA PRO A 35 4.33 16.78 -15.06
C PRO A 35 3.30 17.83 -15.48
N SER A 36 2.99 17.85 -16.78
CA SER A 36 1.91 18.64 -17.33
C SER A 36 0.72 18.32 -16.46
N MET A 37 0.15 19.37 -15.86
CA MET A 37 -1.06 19.26 -15.06
C MET A 37 -2.10 18.50 -15.88
N HIS A 38 -2.18 17.19 -15.66
CA HIS A 38 -3.43 16.50 -15.87
C HIS A 38 -4.44 17.34 -15.09
N PRO A 39 -5.59 17.68 -15.69
CA PRO A 39 -6.66 18.25 -14.90
C PRO A 39 -6.88 17.22 -13.82
N SER A 40 -6.46 17.58 -12.60
CA SER A 40 -6.89 16.89 -11.42
C SER A 40 -8.39 16.88 -11.60
N PHE A 41 -8.93 15.69 -11.84
CA PHE A 41 -10.22 15.29 -11.33
C PHE A 41 -10.41 16.11 -10.07
N LEU A 42 -11.52 16.83 -9.97
CA LEU A 42 -11.96 17.50 -8.77
C LEU A 42 -11.77 16.52 -7.60
N ILE A 43 -10.57 16.50 -7.01
CA ILE A 43 -10.30 15.86 -5.75
C ILE A 43 -11.04 16.83 -4.87
N SER A 44 -12.31 16.50 -4.63
CA SER A 44 -13.05 17.08 -3.54
C SER A 44 -12.04 17.10 -2.41
N LYS A 45 -11.70 18.28 -1.94
CA LYS A 45 -10.78 18.47 -0.83
C LYS A 45 -11.54 17.95 0.40
N THR A 46 -11.74 16.63 0.45
CA THR A 46 -12.42 15.93 1.52
C THR A 46 -11.58 16.25 2.73
N ALA A 47 -12.21 16.93 3.69
CA ALA A 47 -11.54 17.41 4.88
C ALA A 47 -10.90 16.21 5.59
N THR A 48 -9.59 16.08 5.45
CA THR A 48 -8.82 15.09 6.20
C THR A 48 -8.77 15.58 7.63
N THR A 49 -9.36 14.80 8.54
CA THR A 49 -9.34 15.11 9.98
C THR A 49 -8.19 14.37 10.64
N LYS A 50 -7.79 14.77 11.84
CA LYS A 50 -6.89 13.95 12.66
C LYS A 50 -7.75 13.08 13.58
N LYS A 51 -7.43 11.79 13.68
CA LYS A 51 -8.11 10.85 14.58
C LYS A 51 -7.07 10.06 15.36
N ASN A 52 -7.28 9.92 16.67
CA ASN A 52 -6.54 8.98 17.48
C ASN A 52 -7.10 7.59 17.23
N VAL A 53 -6.28 6.70 16.69
CA VAL A 53 -6.62 5.31 16.41
C VAL A 53 -5.92 4.39 17.40
N VAL A 54 -6.51 3.24 17.66
CA VAL A 54 -5.89 2.19 18.48
C VAL A 54 -5.47 1.04 17.56
N ILE A 55 -4.17 0.73 17.54
CA ILE A 55 -3.61 -0.38 16.77
C ILE A 55 -3.30 -1.52 17.74
N PHE A 56 -3.69 -2.74 17.37
CA PHE A 56 -3.47 -3.94 18.18
C PHE A 56 -2.47 -4.87 17.51
N VAL A 57 -1.60 -5.48 18.32
CA VAL A 57 -0.67 -6.54 17.92
C VAL A 57 -0.67 -7.62 19.00
N TYR A 58 -0.60 -8.89 18.60
CA TYR A 58 -0.40 -10.00 19.52
C TYR A 58 1.07 -10.38 19.54
N HIS A 59 1.72 -10.23 20.70
CA HIS A 59 3.15 -10.47 20.86
C HIS A 59 3.42 -11.06 22.24
N GLN A 60 4.30 -12.07 22.33
CA GLN A 60 4.65 -12.75 23.61
C GLN A 60 3.44 -13.21 24.42
N ASP A 61 2.50 -13.87 23.73
CA ASP A 61 1.26 -14.43 24.29
C ASP A 61 0.30 -13.42 24.93
N ARG A 62 0.50 -12.11 24.67
CA ARG A 62 -0.35 -11.03 25.17
C ARG A 62 -0.79 -10.09 24.04
N TRP A 63 -1.93 -9.44 24.27
CA TRP A 63 -2.38 -8.33 23.43
C TRP A 63 -1.65 -7.05 23.82
N CYS A 64 -0.98 -6.44 22.86
CA CYS A 64 -0.43 -5.10 22.96
C CYS A 64 -1.32 -4.14 22.15
N SER A 65 -1.47 -2.91 22.65
CA SER A 65 -2.20 -1.85 21.93
C SER A 65 -1.42 -0.55 21.99
N GLU A 66 -1.38 0.17 20.88
CA GLU A 66 -0.76 1.48 20.78
C GLU A 66 -1.76 2.50 20.23
N LYS A 67 -1.76 3.71 20.79
CA LYS A 67 -2.55 4.83 20.26
C LYS A 67 -1.68 5.65 19.31
N LYS A 68 -2.08 5.77 18.05
CA LYS A 68 -1.41 6.63 17.05
C LYS A 68 -2.37 7.70 16.55
N GLU A 69 -1.87 8.91 16.36
CA GLU A 69 -2.61 9.98 15.67
C GLU A 69 -2.43 9.79 14.16
N LEU A 70 -3.52 9.53 13.42
CA LEU A 70 -3.48 9.38 11.98
C LEU A 70 -4.31 10.45 11.28
N LEU A 71 -3.93 10.74 10.05
CA LEU A 71 -4.77 11.45 9.10
C LEU A 71 -5.94 10.53 8.72
N TRP A 72 -7.16 11.00 8.95
CA TRP A 72 -8.41 10.27 8.79
C TRP A 72 -9.19 10.84 7.61
N PRO A 73 -8.97 10.30 6.40
CA PRO A 73 -9.68 10.73 5.19
C PRO A 73 -11.15 10.28 5.24
N ALA A 74 -12.01 10.89 4.42
CA ALA A 74 -13.41 10.47 4.31
C ALA A 74 -13.56 9.14 3.56
N SER A 75 -12.61 8.79 2.69
CA SER A 75 -12.63 7.56 1.91
C SER A 75 -12.34 6.34 2.78
N LYS A 76 -13.28 5.39 2.84
CA LYS A 76 -13.16 4.10 3.55
C LYS A 76 -11.88 3.35 3.13
N ARG A 77 -11.56 3.35 1.84
CA ARG A 77 -10.36 2.69 1.30
C ARG A 77 -9.09 3.29 1.89
N GLU A 78 -9.01 4.61 1.91
CA GLU A 78 -7.82 5.31 2.41
C GLU A 78 -7.70 5.19 3.94
N GLN A 79 -8.82 5.17 4.67
CA GLN A 79 -8.80 4.86 6.11
C GLN A 79 -8.21 3.48 6.38
N LEU A 80 -8.62 2.46 5.61
CA LEU A 80 -8.08 1.11 5.71
C LEU A 80 -6.59 1.05 5.35
N GLU A 81 -6.16 1.75 4.29
CA GLU A 81 -4.74 1.85 3.93
C GLU A 81 -3.93 2.44 5.10
N GLN A 82 -4.38 3.53 5.71
CA GLN A 82 -3.72 4.16 6.86
C GLN A 82 -3.63 3.21 8.07
N LEU A 83 -4.72 2.50 8.39
CA LEU A 83 -4.73 1.52 9.48
C LEU A 83 -3.77 0.36 9.23
N VAL A 84 -3.77 -0.19 8.01
CA VAL A 84 -2.89 -1.32 7.66
C VAL A 84 -1.43 -0.89 7.67
N TYR A 85 -1.09 0.31 7.17
CA TYR A 85 0.27 0.83 7.29
C TYR A 85 0.71 1.02 8.74
N ALA A 86 -0.15 1.59 9.59
CA ALA A 86 0.15 1.75 11.01
C ALA A 86 0.33 0.39 11.72
N TRP A 87 -0.47 -0.61 11.35
CA TRP A 87 -0.36 -1.98 11.84
C TRP A 87 0.94 -2.67 11.40
N ILE A 88 1.32 -2.57 10.11
CA ILE A 88 2.61 -3.08 9.62
C ILE A 88 3.77 -2.42 10.37
N SER A 89 3.74 -1.10 10.56
CA SER A 89 4.79 -0.38 11.31
C SER A 89 4.93 -0.92 12.73
N LEU A 90 3.80 -1.12 13.43
CA LEU A 90 3.83 -1.66 14.79
C LEU A 90 4.36 -3.09 14.84
N ILE A 91 4.06 -3.91 13.83
CA ILE A 91 4.62 -5.26 13.72
C ILE A 91 6.13 -5.22 13.50
N ASP A 92 6.61 -4.38 12.59
CA ASP A 92 8.03 -4.24 12.31
C ASP A 92 8.80 -3.73 13.55
N GLU A 93 8.15 -2.93 14.40
CA GLU A 93 8.70 -2.44 15.68
C GLU A 93 8.72 -3.54 16.77
N GLU A 94 7.63 -4.29 16.94
CA GLU A 94 7.47 -5.27 18.04
C GLU A 94 8.02 -6.67 17.74
N LEU A 95 7.95 -7.12 16.49
CA LEU A 95 8.31 -8.49 16.09
C LEU A 95 9.66 -8.49 15.35
N THR A 96 10.74 -8.72 16.08
CA THR A 96 12.11 -8.74 15.54
C THR A 96 12.33 -9.81 14.46
N ASP A 97 11.56 -10.90 14.51
CA ASP A 97 11.65 -12.02 13.55
C ASP A 97 10.66 -11.89 12.37
N ALA A 98 9.91 -10.79 12.29
CA ALA A 98 8.98 -10.57 11.19
C ALA A 98 9.75 -10.19 9.92
N LYS A 99 9.33 -10.75 8.79
CA LYS A 99 9.79 -10.29 7.48
C LYS A 99 9.18 -8.92 7.23
N LYS A 100 9.99 -7.98 6.73
CA LYS A 100 9.46 -6.71 6.22
C LYS A 100 8.43 -6.98 5.13
N ILE A 101 7.19 -6.60 5.42
CA ILE A 101 6.04 -6.67 4.52
C ILE A 101 5.63 -5.26 4.12
N THR A 102 5.04 -5.12 2.93
CA THR A 102 4.48 -3.86 2.47
C THR A 102 3.06 -4.07 1.95
N LEU A 103 2.20 -3.09 2.20
CA LEU A 103 0.87 -3.04 1.61
C LEU A 103 0.99 -2.62 0.15
N GLN A 104 0.48 -3.46 -0.75
CA GLN A 104 0.41 -3.14 -2.18
C GLN A 104 -0.88 -2.40 -2.52
N LYS A 105 -2.03 -2.91 -2.04
CA LYS A 105 -3.32 -2.36 -2.41
C LYS A 105 -4.42 -2.75 -1.43
N VAL A 106 -5.35 -1.83 -1.22
CA VAL A 106 -6.66 -2.09 -0.63
C VAL A 106 -7.73 -1.86 -1.70
N LEU A 107 -8.62 -2.83 -1.85
CA LEU A 107 -9.80 -2.71 -2.71
C LEU A 107 -11.06 -2.94 -1.88
N ILE A 108 -12.10 -2.17 -2.18
CA ILE A 108 -13.43 -2.36 -1.63
C ILE A 108 -14.25 -3.05 -2.72
N ALA A 109 -14.91 -4.15 -2.36
CA ALA A 109 -15.80 -4.86 -3.26
C ALA A 109 -17.03 -4.00 -3.60
N PRO A 110 -17.77 -4.30 -4.68
CA PRO A 110 -18.98 -3.55 -5.05
C PRO A 110 -20.09 -3.59 -4.00
N ASP A 111 -20.05 -4.53 -3.05
CA ASP A 111 -20.99 -4.62 -1.92
C ASP A 111 -20.70 -3.61 -0.79
N GLU A 112 -19.59 -2.87 -0.88
CA GLU A 112 -19.05 -1.94 0.12
C GLU A 112 -18.77 -2.53 1.52
N GLN A 113 -18.96 -3.85 1.68
CA GLN A 113 -18.84 -4.59 2.94
C GLN A 113 -17.63 -5.52 2.95
N SER A 114 -17.17 -5.95 1.77
CA SER A 114 -16.03 -6.85 1.64
C SER A 114 -14.79 -6.08 1.17
N VAL A 115 -13.65 -6.34 1.81
CA VAL A 115 -12.39 -5.65 1.54
C VAL A 115 -11.33 -6.65 1.12
N TYR A 116 -10.54 -6.33 0.10
CA TYR A 116 -9.37 -7.09 -0.28
C TYR A 116 -8.12 -6.33 0.14
N ILE A 117 -7.25 -6.97 0.93
CA ILE A 117 -5.99 -6.39 1.39
C ILE A 117 -4.86 -7.22 0.79
N SER A 118 -4.05 -6.61 -0.07
CA SER A 118 -2.95 -7.27 -0.77
C SER A 118 -1.60 -6.81 -0.25
N PHE A 119 -0.79 -7.76 0.19
CA PHE A 119 0.60 -7.55 0.61
C PHE A 119 1.58 -8.02 -0.48
N ASP A 120 2.82 -7.54 -0.44
CA ASP A 120 3.89 -7.98 -1.33
C ASP A 120 4.40 -9.40 -1.03
N ARG A 121 4.32 -9.79 0.24
CA ARG A 121 4.77 -11.07 0.80
C ARG A 121 3.78 -11.52 1.87
N SER A 122 3.83 -12.81 2.22
CA SER A 122 3.01 -13.32 3.31
C SER A 122 3.36 -12.61 4.63
N PRO A 123 2.38 -12.06 5.36
CA PRO A 123 2.58 -11.54 6.71
C PRO A 123 2.79 -12.66 7.74
N LEU A 124 2.66 -13.93 7.35
CA LEU A 124 2.79 -15.08 8.22
C LEU A 124 4.17 -15.71 8.10
N ASN A 125 4.82 -15.96 9.23
CA ASN A 125 6.02 -16.79 9.26
C ASN A 125 5.63 -18.27 9.19
N LYS A 126 6.34 -19.04 8.35
CA LYS A 126 6.10 -20.49 8.17
C LYS A 126 6.32 -21.29 9.45
N GLU A 127 7.23 -20.85 10.31
CA GLU A 127 7.61 -21.52 11.55
C GLU A 127 6.64 -21.22 12.72
N TRP A 128 5.76 -20.24 12.56
CA TRP A 128 4.76 -19.94 13.58
C TRP A 128 3.75 -21.08 13.72
N SER A 129 3.33 -21.32 14.96
CA SER A 129 2.19 -22.17 15.25
C SER A 129 0.92 -21.61 14.59
N THR A 130 -0.04 -22.49 14.30
CA THR A 130 -1.36 -22.09 13.76
C THR A 130 -2.01 -21.01 14.62
N PHE A 131 -1.89 -21.14 15.94
CA PHE A 131 -2.38 -20.16 16.91
C PHE A 131 -1.74 -18.78 16.69
N ARG A 132 -0.40 -18.70 16.62
CA ARG A 132 0.30 -17.43 16.44
C ARG A 132 -0.03 -16.78 15.10
N LYS A 133 -0.12 -17.57 14.01
CA LYS A 133 -0.52 -17.07 12.69
C LYS A 133 -1.94 -16.48 12.72
N TRP A 134 -2.86 -17.19 13.36
CA TRP A 134 -4.25 -16.73 13.49
C TRP A 134 -4.32 -15.43 14.29
N TYR A 135 -3.71 -15.36 15.46
CA TYR A 135 -3.70 -14.16 16.29
C TYR A 135 -3.02 -12.97 15.61
N HIS A 136 -2.05 -13.23 14.74
CA HIS A 136 -1.45 -12.19 13.92
C HIS A 136 -2.47 -11.55 12.97
N LEU A 137 -3.25 -12.35 12.21
CA LEU A 137 -4.32 -11.82 11.37
C LEU A 137 -5.45 -11.18 12.18
N GLU A 138 -5.82 -11.80 13.30
CA GLU A 138 -6.83 -11.29 14.23
C GLU A 138 -6.45 -9.90 14.78
N SER A 139 -5.16 -9.62 14.95
CA SER A 139 -4.71 -8.31 15.42
C SER A 139 -5.07 -7.16 14.46
N LEU A 140 -5.04 -7.41 13.14
CA LEU A 140 -5.50 -6.45 12.15
C LEU A 140 -7.02 -6.34 12.13
N LEU A 141 -7.75 -7.47 12.22
CA LEU A 141 -9.21 -7.47 12.32
C LEU A 141 -9.68 -6.66 13.54
N LYS A 142 -9.06 -6.90 14.70
CA LYS A 142 -9.31 -6.16 15.93
C LYS A 142 -9.00 -4.67 15.76
N THR A 143 -7.89 -4.33 15.12
CA THR A 143 -7.54 -2.94 14.80
C THR A 143 -8.62 -2.27 13.96
N ILE A 144 -9.09 -2.91 12.89
CA ILE A 144 -10.11 -2.32 12.01
C ILE A 144 -11.45 -2.17 12.75
N ARG A 145 -11.85 -3.18 13.52
CA ARG A 145 -13.08 -3.19 14.33
C ARG A 145 -13.11 -2.06 15.36
N GLU A 146 -12.06 -1.93 16.17
CA GLU A 146 -11.99 -0.95 17.25
C GLU A 146 -11.95 0.51 16.74
N ASN A 147 -11.51 0.71 15.49
CA ASN A 147 -11.52 2.03 14.86
C ASN A 147 -12.82 2.36 14.10
N SER A 148 -13.82 1.48 14.20
CA SER A 148 -15.18 1.65 13.64
C SER A 148 -15.20 1.88 12.14
N VAL A 149 -14.34 1.19 11.40
CA VAL A 149 -14.43 1.19 9.93
C VAL A 149 -15.50 0.19 9.52
N ASP A 150 -16.53 0.66 8.82
CA ASP A 150 -17.66 -0.14 8.38
C ASP A 150 -17.24 -1.16 7.30
N VAL A 151 -16.83 -2.35 7.72
CA VAL A 151 -16.41 -3.48 6.89
C VAL A 151 -16.92 -4.74 7.55
N ARG A 152 -17.50 -5.66 6.78
CA ARG A 152 -18.02 -6.93 7.29
C ARG A 152 -17.00 -8.06 7.18
N SER A 153 -16.22 -8.08 6.10
CA SER A 153 -15.28 -9.16 5.83
C SER A 153 -14.04 -8.72 5.08
N ILE A 154 -12.94 -9.48 5.25
CA ILE A 154 -11.64 -9.21 4.65
C ILE A 154 -11.13 -10.45 3.89
N PHE A 155 -10.72 -10.25 2.66
CA PHE A 155 -9.94 -11.19 1.87
C PHE A 155 -8.46 -10.87 1.99
N TRP A 156 -7.68 -11.85 2.43
CA TRP A 156 -6.23 -11.74 2.56
C TRP A 156 -5.55 -12.13 1.27
N LEU A 157 -4.81 -11.21 0.67
CA LEU A 157 -4.10 -11.45 -0.59
C LEU A 157 -2.59 -11.23 -0.43
N VAL A 158 -1.81 -11.98 -1.20
CA VAL A 158 -0.38 -11.75 -1.43
C VAL A 158 -0.18 -11.66 -2.93
N GLN A 159 0.40 -10.56 -3.42
CA GLN A 159 0.59 -10.33 -4.85
C GLN A 159 -0.71 -10.49 -5.65
N HIS A 160 -1.81 -9.98 -5.10
CA HIS A 160 -3.16 -10.05 -5.66
C HIS A 160 -3.76 -11.47 -5.81
N GLN A 161 -3.17 -12.48 -5.17
CA GLN A 161 -3.71 -13.84 -5.08
C GLN A 161 -4.10 -14.17 -3.64
N PRO A 162 -5.09 -15.05 -3.38
CA PRO A 162 -5.44 -15.46 -2.03
C PRO A 162 -4.22 -15.94 -1.25
N LEU A 163 -4.06 -15.45 -0.03
CA LEU A 163 -2.98 -15.86 0.88
C LEU A 163 -2.99 -17.40 1.02
N GLN A 164 -1.87 -18.04 0.69
CA GLN A 164 -1.71 -19.48 0.82
C GLN A 164 -0.98 -19.79 2.13
N ASP A 165 -1.60 -20.56 3.01
CA ASP A 165 -0.95 -21.11 4.22
C ASP A 165 -1.33 -22.59 4.40
N PRO A 166 -0.40 -23.45 4.84
CA PRO A 166 -0.70 -24.87 5.08
C PRO A 166 -1.69 -25.12 6.21
N HIS A 167 -1.85 -24.17 7.15
CA HIS A 167 -2.62 -24.35 8.38
C HIS A 167 -3.89 -23.49 8.44
N LEU A 168 -3.92 -22.37 7.70
CA LEU A 168 -5.04 -21.45 7.69
C LEU A 168 -5.64 -21.37 6.29
N ASP A 169 -6.96 -21.55 6.19
CA ASP A 169 -7.68 -21.33 4.94
C ASP A 169 -8.00 -19.83 4.79
N CYS A 170 -7.28 -19.18 3.89
CA CYS A 170 -7.52 -17.79 3.49
C CYS A 170 -8.09 -17.69 2.06
N SER A 171 -8.62 -18.79 1.51
CA SER A 171 -9.34 -18.77 0.22
C SER A 171 -10.68 -18.05 0.30
N GLN A 172 -11.26 -17.98 1.50
CA GLN A 172 -12.52 -17.31 1.79
C GLN A 172 -12.29 -16.00 2.57
N SER A 173 -13.31 -15.14 2.56
CA SER A 173 -13.31 -13.93 3.38
C SER A 173 -13.39 -14.25 4.86
N TRP A 174 -12.59 -13.55 5.66
CA TRP A 174 -12.62 -13.62 7.11
C TRP A 174 -13.54 -12.53 7.68
N PRO A 175 -14.44 -12.83 8.62
CA PRO A 175 -15.34 -11.84 9.20
C PRO A 175 -14.57 -10.83 10.05
N ILE A 176 -15.00 -9.56 10.04
CA ILE A 176 -14.38 -8.50 10.85
C ILE A 176 -14.53 -8.75 12.36
N ASP A 177 -15.60 -9.44 12.74
CA ASP A 177 -15.88 -9.86 14.11
C ASP A 177 -14.84 -10.87 14.62
N GLY A 178 -13.98 -11.36 13.72
CA GLY A 178 -13.01 -12.38 14.01
C GLY A 178 -13.68 -13.70 14.35
N PHE A 179 -12.87 -14.63 14.83
CA PHE A 179 -13.34 -15.94 15.25
C PHE A 179 -13.28 -16.12 16.78
N ILE A 180 -12.64 -15.18 17.49
CA ILE A 180 -12.54 -15.17 18.94
C ILE A 180 -13.65 -14.28 19.49
N LYS A 181 -14.82 -14.87 19.77
CA LYS A 181 -15.82 -14.22 20.61
C LYS A 181 -15.36 -14.34 22.06
N ASN A 182 -15.20 -13.19 22.73
CA ASN A 182 -14.96 -13.04 24.17
C ASN A 182 -13.55 -13.41 24.67
N ILE A 183 -12.64 -12.43 24.65
CA ILE A 183 -11.67 -12.24 25.74
C ILE A 183 -11.54 -10.72 25.94
N SER A 184 -12.47 -10.16 26.73
CA SER A 184 -12.35 -8.83 27.32
C SER A 184 -11.45 -8.88 28.54
#